data_AF-A0AAV4T240-F1
#
_entry.id   AF-A0AAV4T240-F1
#
_cell.length_a   1.000
_cell.length_b   1.000
_cell.length_c   1.000
_cell.angle_alpha   90.00
_cell.angle_beta   90.00
_cell.angle_gamma   90.00
#
_symmetry.space_group_name_H-M   'P 1'
#
loop_
_entity.id
_entity.type
_entity.pdbx_description
1 polymer ?
#
loop_
_entity_poly.entity_id
_entity_poly.type
_entity_poly.pdbx_seq_one_letter_code
_entity_poly.pdbx_strand_id
1 'polypeptide(L)'
;MAGSFGYVTFGSLIAPDIMEQYNARDPIVLIGIGALVIKMITTYPQLVVCGRGALDGLYAEFAHLTTDQFIKGEFKRRIVVTTLWFASTLLLAVLAPNIGVVIELLGCLASVNIFIFPGLCLIALAIREDEYLDQWKSRAKVFVACLMILFGTFVFGVVFTKVIIYDMLNKTTKVVHSKC
;
A
#
# COMPACT_ATOMS: atom_id res chain seq x y z
N MET A 1 7.75 -9.67 -16.25
CA MET A 1 7.50 -10.18 -17.61
C MET A 1 6.48 -9.33 -18.37
N ALA A 2 5.25 -9.14 -17.87
CA ALA A 2 4.24 -8.29 -18.53
C ALA A 2 4.73 -6.84 -18.82
N GLY A 3 5.42 -6.21 -17.86
CA GLY A 3 5.96 -4.85 -18.05
C GLY A 3 6.99 -4.72 -19.17
N SER A 4 7.82 -5.74 -19.40
CA SER A 4 8.83 -5.74 -20.47
C SER A 4 8.19 -5.80 -21.86
N PHE A 5 7.21 -6.68 -22.05
CA PHE A 5 6.46 -6.78 -23.31
C PHE A 5 5.58 -5.56 -23.55
N GLY A 6 5.00 -4.99 -22.50
CA GLY A 6 4.30 -3.72 -22.59
C GLY A 6 5.19 -2.60 -23.10
N TYR A 7 6.39 -2.45 -22.51
CA TYR A 7 7.34 -1.42 -22.94
C TYR A 7 7.79 -1.60 -24.39
N VAL A 8 7.97 -2.84 -24.87
CA VAL A 8 8.27 -3.09 -26.29
C VAL A 8 7.12 -2.70 -27.22
N THR A 9 5.87 -2.86 -26.76
CA THR A 9 4.67 -2.59 -27.57
C THR A 9 4.35 -1.09 -27.67
N PHE A 10 4.44 -0.37 -26.55
CA PHE A 10 4.00 1.04 -26.45
C PHE A 10 5.15 2.03 -26.22
N GLY A 11 6.38 1.54 -26.04
CA GLY A 11 7.55 2.36 -25.78
C GLY A 11 7.48 3.09 -24.44
N SER A 12 8.02 4.31 -24.43
CA SER A 12 8.10 5.17 -23.23
C SER A 12 6.79 5.85 -22.84
N LEU A 13 5.73 5.73 -23.65
CA LEU A 13 4.44 6.40 -23.45
C LEU A 13 3.39 5.46 -22.84
N ILE A 14 3.83 4.52 -21.99
CA ILE A 14 2.94 3.53 -21.40
C ILE A 14 2.09 4.15 -20.28
N ALA A 15 0.80 3.85 -20.27
CA ALA A 15 -0.10 4.26 -19.20
C ALA A 15 0.12 3.37 -17.96
N PRO A 16 -0.13 3.88 -16.73
CA PRO A 16 -0.02 3.08 -15.51
C PRO A 16 -0.94 1.84 -15.54
N ASP A 17 -2.09 1.95 -16.18
CA ASP A 17 -2.93 0.80 -16.55
C ASP A 17 -2.71 0.46 -18.02
N ILE A 18 -1.97 -0.62 -18.25
CA ILE A 18 -1.63 -1.07 -19.60
C ILE A 18 -2.86 -1.53 -20.40
N MET A 19 -3.93 -1.97 -19.73
CA MET A 19 -5.13 -2.48 -20.41
C MET A 19 -5.91 -1.38 -21.10
N GLU A 20 -5.78 -0.13 -20.63
CA GLU A 20 -6.42 1.03 -21.25
C GLU A 20 -5.85 1.35 -22.65
N GLN A 21 -4.59 1.00 -22.90
CA GLN A 21 -3.92 1.30 -24.18
C GLN A 21 -4.24 0.28 -25.30
N TYR A 22 -4.86 -0.84 -24.96
CA TYR A 22 -5.28 -1.84 -25.95
C TYR A 22 -6.69 -1.55 -26.48
N ASN A 23 -6.91 -1.84 -27.76
CA ASN A 23 -8.21 -1.62 -28.38
C ASN A 23 -9.25 -2.64 -27.87
N ALA A 24 -10.29 -2.15 -27.19
CA ALA A 24 -11.37 -2.97 -26.65
C ALA A 24 -12.20 -3.74 -27.71
N ARG A 25 -12.02 -3.45 -29.00
CA ARG A 25 -12.67 -4.20 -30.09
C ARG A 25 -12.02 -5.56 -30.36
N ASP A 26 -10.80 -5.79 -29.87
CA ASP A 26 -10.16 -7.10 -29.99
C ASP A 26 -10.79 -8.07 -28.98
N PRO A 27 -11.38 -9.20 -29.43
CA PRO A 27 -12.00 -10.18 -28.54
C PRO A 27 -11.02 -10.76 -27.51
N ILE A 28 -9.72 -10.82 -27.79
CA ILE A 28 -8.71 -11.37 -26.87
C ILE A 28 -8.51 -10.42 -25.68
N VAL A 29 -8.44 -9.12 -25.95
CA VAL A 29 -8.30 -8.08 -24.92
C VAL A 29 -9.55 -8.04 -24.05
N LEU A 30 -10.73 -8.17 -24.65
CA LEU A 30 -12.01 -8.19 -23.94
C LEU A 30 -12.12 -9.37 -22.97
N ILE A 31 -11.68 -10.57 -23.39
CA ILE A 31 -11.61 -11.75 -22.51
C ILE A 31 -10.63 -11.48 -21.35
N GLY A 32 -9.49 -10.85 -21.61
CA GLY A 32 -8.51 -10.45 -20.60
C GLY A 32 -9.10 -9.49 -19.54
N ILE A 33 -9.80 -8.45 -19.99
CA ILE A 33 -10.51 -7.51 -19.10
C ILE A 33 -11.57 -8.23 -18.28
N GLY A 34 -12.37 -9.11 -18.90
CA GLY A 34 -13.36 -9.93 -18.20
C GLY A 34 -12.74 -10.79 -17.09
N ALA A 35 -11.61 -11.44 -17.37
CA ALA A 35 -10.88 -12.22 -16.38
C ALA A 35 -10.34 -11.35 -15.21
N LEU A 36 -9.86 -10.13 -15.49
CA LEU A 36 -9.45 -9.19 -14.45
C LEU A 36 -10.61 -8.74 -13.55
N VAL A 37 -11.78 -8.48 -14.14
CA VAL A 37 -12.99 -8.12 -13.38
C VAL A 37 -13.42 -9.27 -12.46
N ILE A 38 -13.46 -10.51 -12.98
CA ILE A 38 -13.79 -11.69 -12.18
C ILE A 38 -12.81 -11.85 -11.02
N LYS A 39 -11.50 -11.74 -11.30
CA LYS A 39 -10.46 -11.77 -10.26
C LYS A 39 -10.70 -10.71 -9.19
N MET A 40 -11.03 -9.48 -9.58
CA MET A 40 -11.27 -8.39 -8.64
C MET A 40 -12.48 -8.67 -7.74
N ILE A 41 -13.57 -9.18 -8.30
CA ILE A 41 -14.77 -9.59 -7.55
C ILE A 41 -14.43 -10.68 -6.52
N THR A 42 -13.64 -11.69 -6.92
CA THR A 42 -13.25 -12.79 -6.02
C THR A 42 -12.25 -12.37 -4.95
N THR A 43 -11.33 -11.46 -5.28
CA THR A 43 -10.26 -11.01 -4.35
C THR A 43 -10.77 -10.01 -3.31
N TYR A 44 -11.76 -9.17 -3.67
CA TYR A 44 -12.32 -8.17 -2.77
C TYR A 44 -12.80 -8.70 -1.40
N PRO A 45 -13.61 -9.78 -1.32
CA PRO A 45 -14.06 -10.31 -0.03
C PRO A 45 -12.89 -10.83 0.83
N GLN A 46 -11.86 -11.41 0.22
CA GLN A 46 -10.68 -11.89 0.93
C GLN A 46 -9.96 -10.73 1.62
N LEU A 47 -9.74 -9.63 0.90
CA LEU A 47 -9.10 -8.43 1.44
C LEU A 47 -9.91 -7.79 2.57
N VAL A 48 -11.24 -7.72 2.42
CA VAL A 48 -12.12 -7.14 3.44
C VAL A 48 -12.09 -7.96 4.74
N VAL A 49 -12.06 -9.29 4.65
CA VAL A 49 -11.99 -10.15 5.84
C VAL A 49 -10.65 -9.96 6.57
N CYS A 50 -9.54 -9.92 5.84
CA CYS A 50 -8.22 -9.66 6.42
C CYS A 50 -8.13 -8.25 7.04
N GLY A 51 -8.61 -7.23 6.31
CA GLY A 51 -8.64 -5.84 6.78
C GLY A 51 -9.46 -5.67 8.05
N ARG A 52 -10.64 -6.32 8.12
CA ARG A 52 -11.47 -6.31 9.32
C ARG A 52 -10.75 -6.91 10.52
N GLY A 53 -10.06 -8.04 10.35
CA GLY A 53 -9.29 -8.66 11.43
C GLY A 53 -8.20 -7.75 11.97
N ALA A 54 -7.48 -7.05 11.08
CA ALA A 54 -6.43 -6.11 11.46
C ALA A 54 -7.00 -4.89 12.22
N LEU A 55 -8.13 -4.33 11.77
CA LEU A 55 -8.79 -3.20 12.42
C LEU A 55 -9.37 -3.58 13.79
N ASP A 56 -9.98 -4.77 13.90
CA ASP A 56 -10.49 -5.28 15.16
C ASP A 56 -9.36 -5.50 16.19
N GLY A 57 -8.21 -6.02 15.75
CA GLY A 57 -7.02 -6.17 16.57
C GLY A 57 -6.45 -4.83 17.03
N LEU A 58 -6.31 -3.86 16.12
CA LEU A 58 -5.81 -2.52 16.44
C LEU A 58 -6.75 -1.79 17.40
N TYR A 59 -8.06 -1.90 17.21
CA TYR A 59 -9.05 -1.29 18.10
C TYR A 59 -9.05 -1.95 19.49
N ALA A 60 -8.88 -3.27 19.56
CA ALA A 60 -8.78 -4.00 20.83
C ALA A 60 -7.57 -3.54 21.65
N GLU A 61 -6.41 -3.41 21.01
CA GLU A 61 -5.20 -2.90 21.67
C GLU A 61 -5.35 -1.43 22.08
N PHE A 62 -5.88 -0.58 21.19
CA PHE A 62 -5.95 0.86 21.46
C PHE A 62 -6.95 1.24 22.55
N ALA A 63 -8.08 0.52 22.64
CA ALA A 63 -9.13 0.81 23.62
C ALA A 63 -9.05 -0.06 24.89
N HIS A 64 -8.01 -0.91 25.03
CA HIS A 64 -7.78 -1.76 26.21
C HIS A 64 -9.06 -2.47 26.71
N LEU A 65 -9.90 -2.95 25.79
CA LEU A 65 -11.23 -3.47 26.12
C LEU A 65 -11.14 -4.91 26.63
N THR A 66 -11.78 -5.17 27.77
CA THR A 66 -12.00 -6.53 28.30
C THR A 66 -12.93 -7.35 27.39
N THR A 67 -12.68 -8.64 27.25
CA THR A 67 -13.33 -9.60 26.32
C THR A 67 -14.86 -9.54 26.30
N ASP A 68 -15.51 -9.23 27.43
CA ASP A 68 -16.97 -9.17 27.56
C ASP A 68 -17.64 -7.96 26.88
N GLN A 69 -16.94 -6.83 26.75
CA GLN A 69 -17.43 -5.66 26.01
C GLN A 69 -17.21 -5.80 24.50
N PHE A 70 -16.21 -6.60 24.11
CA PHE A 70 -15.85 -6.84 22.72
C PHE A 70 -16.95 -7.58 21.94
N ILE A 71 -17.65 -8.50 22.61
CA ILE A 71 -18.71 -9.34 22.03
C ILE A 71 -20.02 -8.56 21.88
N LYS A 72 -20.36 -7.66 22.80
CA LYS A 72 -21.62 -6.89 22.77
C LYS A 72 -21.65 -5.81 21.68
N GLY A 73 -20.50 -5.25 21.30
CA GLY A 73 -20.36 -4.20 20.28
C GLY A 73 -20.13 -4.71 18.85
N GLU A 74 -20.03 -6.03 18.66
CA GLU A 74 -19.48 -6.62 17.44
C GLU A 74 -20.27 -6.27 16.17
N PHE A 75 -21.61 -6.31 16.24
CA PHE A 75 -22.45 -6.01 15.07
C PHE A 75 -22.36 -4.53 14.64
N LYS A 76 -22.36 -3.60 15.60
CA LYS A 76 -22.20 -2.16 15.31
C LYS A 76 -20.81 -1.85 14.77
N ARG A 77 -19.77 -2.47 15.32
CA ARG A 77 -18.39 -2.32 14.83
C ARG A 77 -18.23 -2.89 13.42
N ARG A 78 -18.81 -4.06 13.15
CA ARG A 78 -18.82 -4.67 11.81
C ARG A 78 -19.47 -3.75 10.77
N ILE A 79 -20.61 -3.13 11.11
CA ILE A 79 -21.28 -2.17 10.22
C ILE A 79 -20.39 -0.96 10.00
N VAL A 80 -19.88 -0.33 11.06
CA VAL A 80 -19.03 0.87 10.96
C VAL A 80 -17.74 0.61 10.18
N VAL A 81 -17.06 -0.51 10.43
CA VAL A 81 -15.83 -0.87 9.70
C VAL A 81 -16.12 -1.11 8.23
N THR A 82 -17.21 -1.81 7.90
CA THR A 82 -17.55 -2.10 6.50
C THR A 82 -18.02 -0.85 5.76
N THR A 83 -18.79 0.04 6.42
CA THR A 83 -19.22 1.31 5.82
C THR A 83 -18.06 2.27 5.64
N LEU A 84 -17.15 2.38 6.61
CA LEU A 84 -15.93 3.17 6.47
C LEU A 84 -15.02 2.61 5.38
N TRP A 85 -14.86 1.28 5.31
CA TRP A 85 -14.08 0.63 4.25
C TRP A 85 -14.66 0.94 2.87
N PHE A 86 -15.95 0.72 2.68
CA PHE A 86 -16.63 1.02 1.41
C PHE A 86 -16.62 2.51 1.07
N ALA A 87 -16.82 3.38 2.05
CA ALA A 87 -16.73 4.83 1.85
C ALA A 87 -15.32 5.25 1.46
N SER A 88 -14.29 4.71 2.09
CA SER A 88 -12.89 5.01 1.77
C SER A 88 -12.50 4.54 0.38
N THR A 89 -12.94 3.35 -0.05
CA THR A 89 -12.65 2.84 -1.40
C THR A 89 -13.40 3.65 -2.46
N LEU A 90 -14.66 4.02 -2.22
CA LEU A 90 -15.43 4.87 -3.12
C LEU A 90 -14.83 6.28 -3.22
N LEU A 91 -14.44 6.86 -2.08
CA LEU A 91 -13.80 8.17 -2.04
C LEU A 91 -12.48 8.16 -2.81
N LEU A 92 -11.65 7.12 -2.61
CA LEU A 92 -10.42 6.95 -3.39
C LEU A 92 -10.72 6.78 -4.88
N ALA A 93 -11.76 6.03 -5.26
CA ALA A 93 -12.13 5.86 -6.67
C ALA A 93 -12.57 7.18 -7.34
N VAL A 94 -13.26 8.06 -6.61
CA VAL A 94 -13.72 9.37 -7.14
C VAL A 94 -12.61 10.41 -7.13
N LEU A 95 -11.76 10.41 -6.09
CA LEU A 95 -10.72 11.42 -5.92
C LEU A 95 -9.40 11.07 -6.58
N ALA A 96 -9.07 9.80 -6.78
CA ALA A 96 -7.80 9.38 -7.37
C ALA A 96 -7.83 9.57 -8.90
N PRO A 97 -7.04 10.51 -9.45
CA PRO A 97 -6.99 10.70 -10.90
C PRO A 97 -6.17 9.62 -11.61
N ASN A 98 -5.33 8.86 -10.87
CA ASN A 98 -4.41 7.87 -11.44
C ASN A 98 -4.17 6.69 -10.48
N ILE A 99 -4.28 5.47 -10.99
CA ILE A 99 -3.98 4.23 -10.24
C ILE A 99 -2.50 4.16 -9.84
N GLY A 100 -1.59 4.72 -10.64
CA GLY A 100 -0.15 4.73 -10.36
C GLY A 100 0.22 5.38 -9.02
N VAL A 101 -0.37 6.54 -8.71
CA VAL A 101 -0.11 7.27 -7.45
C VAL A 101 -0.55 6.44 -6.24
N VAL A 102 -1.69 5.75 -6.34
CA VAL A 102 -2.20 4.88 -5.27
C VAL A 102 -1.25 3.70 -5.06
N ILE A 103 -0.76 3.07 -6.13
CA ILE A 103 0.21 1.97 -6.06
C ILE A 103 1.53 2.44 -5.43
N GLU A 104 2.02 3.63 -5.79
CA GLU A 104 3.23 4.23 -5.22
C GLU A 104 3.09 4.45 -3.71
N LEU A 105 1.96 5.02 -3.25
CA LEU A 105 1.66 5.19 -1.83
C LEU A 105 1.57 3.85 -1.07
N LEU A 106 0.93 2.84 -1.67
CA LEU A 106 0.92 1.48 -1.11
C LEU A 106 2.33 0.88 -1.04
N GLY A 107 3.18 1.17 -2.03
CA GLY A 107 4.60 0.80 -2.03
C GLY A 107 5.38 1.45 -0.88
N CYS A 108 5.12 2.72 -0.57
CA CYS A 108 5.69 3.39 0.61
C CYS A 108 5.32 2.65 1.90
N LEU A 109 4.03 2.34 2.10
CA LEU A 109 3.56 1.58 3.26
C LEU A 109 4.19 0.19 3.34
N ALA A 110 4.36 -0.48 2.20
CA ALA A 110 5.04 -1.77 2.12
C ALA A 110 6.52 -1.66 2.51
N SER A 111 7.23 -0.62 2.08
CA SER A 111 8.63 -0.38 2.47
C SER A 111 8.79 -0.28 3.99
N VAL A 112 7.87 0.43 4.66
CA VAL A 112 7.86 0.52 6.13
C VAL A 112 7.68 -0.86 6.76
N ASN A 113 6.72 -1.65 6.27
CA ASN A 113 6.41 -2.96 6.84
C ASN A 113 7.49 -4.03 6.58
N ILE A 114 8.17 -3.97 5.42
CA ILE A 114 9.15 -5.00 5.02
C ILE A 114 10.55 -4.67 5.53
N PHE A 115 10.94 -3.41 5.58
CA PHE A 115 12.30 -3.02 5.95
C PHE A 115 12.39 -2.38 7.34
N ILE A 116 11.51 -1.43 7.64
CA ILE A 116 11.63 -0.63 8.86
C ILE A 116 11.17 -1.43 10.08
N PHE A 117 10.00 -2.09 10.05
CA PHE A 117 9.52 -2.87 11.20
C PHE A 117 10.42 -4.06 11.56
N PRO A 118 10.89 -4.89 10.61
CA PRO A 118 11.83 -5.97 10.93
C PRO A 118 13.17 -5.42 11.41
N GLY A 119 13.64 -4.29 10.87
CA GLY A 119 14.85 -3.62 11.35
C GLY A 119 14.71 -3.14 12.80
N LEU A 120 13.61 -2.47 13.15
CA LEU A 120 13.34 -2.02 14.51
C LEU A 120 13.22 -3.19 15.49
N CYS A 121 12.54 -4.26 15.08
CA CYS A 121 12.42 -5.49 15.88
C CYS A 121 13.80 -6.13 16.11
N LEU A 122 14.65 -6.19 15.08
CA LEU A 122 16.00 -6.74 15.18
C LEU A 122 16.90 -5.92 16.12
N ILE A 123 16.77 -4.59 16.12
CA ILE A 123 17.45 -3.72 17.10
C ILE A 123 16.95 -4.01 18.52
N ALA A 124 15.63 -4.02 18.72
CA ALA A 124 15.04 -4.28 20.03
C ALA A 124 15.44 -5.67 20.57
N LEU A 125 15.51 -6.67 19.70
CA LEU A 125 15.94 -8.02 20.05
C LEU A 125 17.44 -8.06 20.40
N ALA A 126 18.29 -7.39 19.62
CA ALA A 126 19.72 -7.34 19.87
C ALA A 126 20.06 -6.64 21.20
N ILE A 127 19.36 -5.56 21.54
CA ILE A 127 19.51 -4.83 22.81
C ILE A 127 19.02 -5.69 23.99
N ARG A 128 17.92 -6.45 23.81
CA ARG A 128 17.42 -7.37 24.84
C ARG A 128 18.34 -8.57 25.08
N GLU A 129 19.02 -9.06 24.05
CA GLU A 129 19.92 -10.21 24.13
C GLU A 129 21.27 -9.85 24.76
N ASP A 130 21.84 -8.69 24.38
CA ASP A 130 23.11 -8.18 24.93
C ASP A 130 23.04 -6.65 25.08
N GLU A 131 22.77 -6.17 26.30
CA GLU A 131 22.61 -4.75 26.61
C GLU A 131 23.87 -3.92 26.29
N TYR A 132 25.06 -4.52 26.46
CA TYR A 132 26.35 -3.88 26.20
C TYR A 132 26.91 -4.11 24.78
N LEU A 133 26.21 -4.90 23.93
CA LEU A 133 26.66 -5.25 22.57
C LEU A 133 28.12 -5.77 22.49
N ASP A 134 28.60 -6.46 23.52
CA ASP A 134 29.99 -6.93 23.58
C ASP A 134 30.30 -8.01 22.54
N GLN A 135 29.29 -8.81 22.17
CA GLN A 135 29.45 -9.85 21.16
C GLN A 135 29.45 -9.27 19.74
N TRP A 136 30.45 -9.65 18.93
CA TRP A 136 30.51 -9.32 17.50
C TRP A 136 29.22 -9.68 16.74
N LYS A 137 28.58 -10.78 17.13
CA LYS A 137 27.31 -11.23 16.54
C LYS A 137 26.17 -10.23 16.82
N SER A 138 26.09 -9.67 18.02
CA SER A 138 25.07 -8.67 18.37
C SER A 138 25.31 -7.35 17.63
N ARG A 139 26.58 -6.92 17.53
CA ARG A 139 26.96 -5.76 16.70
C ARG A 139 26.63 -5.95 15.22
N ALA A 140 26.86 -7.16 14.68
CA ALA A 140 26.50 -7.49 13.30
C ALA A 140 24.98 -7.45 13.06
N LYS A 141 24.17 -7.97 14.01
CA LYS A 141 22.70 -7.89 13.96
C LYS A 141 22.22 -6.44 13.92
N VAL A 142 22.74 -5.58 14.81
CA VAL A 142 22.41 -4.15 14.84
C VAL A 142 22.81 -3.45 13.55
N PHE A 143 24.01 -3.73 13.04
CA PHE A 143 24.48 -3.14 11.78
C PHE A 143 23.57 -3.51 10.59
N VAL A 144 23.19 -4.79 10.46
CA VAL A 144 22.24 -5.24 9.44
C VAL A 144 20.89 -4.56 9.61
N ALA A 145 20.40 -4.43 10.84
CA ALA A 145 19.14 -3.74 11.12
C ALA A 145 19.18 -2.26 10.70
N CYS A 146 20.28 -1.56 11.01
CA CYS A 146 20.49 -0.18 10.57
C CYS A 146 20.51 -0.06 9.03
N LEU A 147 21.18 -0.98 8.33
CA LEU A 147 21.18 -1.01 6.87
C LEU A 147 19.77 -1.22 6.29
N MET A 148 18.98 -2.13 6.88
CA MET A 148 17.59 -2.35 6.47
C MET A 148 16.73 -1.10 6.66
N ILE A 149 16.82 -0.44 7.83
CA ILE A 149 16.07 0.80 8.10
C ILE A 149 16.52 1.93 7.16
N LEU A 150 17.82 2.09 6.93
CA LEU A 150 18.34 3.12 6.05
C LEU A 150 17.89 2.90 4.60
N PHE A 151 17.91 1.65 4.13
CA PHE A 151 17.38 1.31 2.81
C PHE A 151 15.87 1.54 2.71
N GLY A 152 15.10 1.10 3.71
CA GLY A 152 13.65 1.29 3.75
C GLY A 152 13.22 2.76 3.77
N THR A 153 13.91 3.59 4.57
CA THR A 153 13.66 5.04 4.65
C THR A 153 14.07 5.76 3.36
N PHE A 154 15.17 5.34 2.72
CA PHE A 154 15.57 5.86 1.41
C PHE A 154 14.52 5.56 0.33
N VAL A 155 14.07 4.30 0.21
CA VAL A 155 13.04 3.92 -0.76
C VAL A 155 11.74 4.67 -0.51
N PHE A 156 11.32 4.77 0.76
CA PHE A 156 10.15 5.55 1.17
C PHE A 156 10.28 7.02 0.73
N GLY A 157 11.44 7.65 0.99
CA GLY A 157 11.71 9.02 0.61
C GLY A 157 11.64 9.24 -0.91
N VAL A 158 12.28 8.39 -1.70
CA VAL A 158 12.28 8.50 -3.17
C VAL A 158 10.86 8.45 -3.75
N VAL A 159 10.07 7.47 -3.32
CA VAL A 159 8.70 7.31 -3.84
C VAL A 159 7.80 8.44 -3.35
N PHE A 160 7.93 8.85 -2.09
CA PHE A 160 7.16 9.97 -1.53
C PHE A 160 7.47 11.29 -2.24
N THR A 161 8.75 11.58 -2.53
CA THR A 161 9.13 12.76 -3.30
C THR A 161 8.52 12.73 -4.70
N LYS A 162 8.48 11.57 -5.38
CA LYS A 162 7.82 11.44 -6.68
C LYS A 162 6.33 11.78 -6.63
N VAL A 163 5.62 11.25 -5.62
CA VAL A 163 4.19 11.54 -5.43
C VAL A 163 3.94 13.03 -5.19
N ILE A 164 4.76 13.68 -4.36
CA ILE A 164 4.65 15.13 -4.10
C ILE A 164 4.87 15.93 -5.38
N ILE A 165 5.94 15.63 -6.14
CA ILE A 165 6.23 16.32 -7.39
C ILE A 165 5.06 16.17 -8.36
N TYR A 166 4.47 14.97 -8.44
CA TYR A 166 3.32 14.71 -9.29
C TYR A 166 2.08 15.52 -8.87
N ASP A 167 1.76 15.62 -7.58
CA ASP A 167 0.65 16.45 -7.08
C ASP A 167 0.88 17.93 -7.39
N MET A 168 2.11 18.42 -7.19
CA MET A 168 2.48 19.81 -7.43
C MET A 168 2.34 20.18 -8.91
N LEU A 169 2.84 19.34 -9.82
CA LEU A 169 2.68 19.54 -11.26
C LEU A 169 1.21 19.55 -11.67
N ASN A 170 0.41 18.62 -11.16
CA ASN A 170 -1.01 18.53 -11.49
C ASN A 170 -1.79 19.77 -11.00
N LYS A 171 -1.44 20.32 -9.82
CA LYS A 171 -2.00 21.61 -9.35
C LYS A 171 -1.65 22.76 -10.27
N THR A 172 -0.40 22.86 -10.74
CA THR A 172 0.01 23.92 -11.67
C THR A 172 -0.76 23.85 -12.99
N THR A 173 -0.98 22.66 -13.55
CA THR A 173 -1.74 22.49 -14.81
C THR A 173 -3.20 22.93 -14.67
N LYS A 174 -3.86 22.62 -13.54
CA LYS A 174 -5.23 23.09 -13.28
C LYS A 174 -5.33 24.61 -13.13
N VAL A 175 -4.30 25.26 -12.58
CA VAL A 175 -4.26 26.73 -12.46
C VAL A 175 -4.08 27.40 -13.83
N VAL A 176 -3.32 26.80 -14.75
CA VAL A 176 -3.15 27.31 -16.12
C VAL A 176 -4.44 27.17 -16.92
N HIS A 177 -5.13 26.03 -16.82
CA HIS A 177 -6.39 25.80 -17.55
C HIS A 177 -7.58 26.61 -17.04
N SER A 178 -7.53 27.10 -15.79
CA SER A 178 -8.55 27.99 -15.21
C SER A 178 -8.36 29.47 -15.59
N LYS A 179 -7.25 29.82 -16.26
CA LYS A 179 -6.92 31.20 -16.69
C LYS A 179 -7.13 31.46 -18.19
N CYS A 180 -7.56 30.46 -18.96
CA CYS A 180 -8.02 30.60 -20.34
C CYS A 180 -9.53 30.39 -20.39
#